data_AF-A3YHK6-F1
#
_entry.id   AF-A3YHK6-F1
#
_cell.length_a   1.000
_cell.length_b   1.000
_cell.length_c   1.000
_cell.angle_alpha   90.00
_cell.angle_beta   90.00
_cell.angle_gamma   90.00
#
_symmetry.space_group_name_H-M   'P 1'
#
loop_
_entity.id
_entity.type
_entity.pdbx_description
1 polymer ?
#
loop_
_entity_poly.entity_id
_entity_poly.type
_entity_poly.pdbx_seq_one_letter_code
_entity_poly.pdbx_strand_id
1 'polypeptide(L)'
;MKLLVWTLIEITTLFIFLGGIFIWLKLKLKKDEAEDKDEASSDQEDSQDTSDKSANNKEYEEPSLLLKTIIQGQLKQAAQQLTKTKVKEQKDKVFLIKLWGTLLKAENKVLDHPTKKDTNEIIQQELSSVLNNIFNAKKDNSSLKDLEEKLSKLTQSADKSNEVLKLKNDLETAQSAIKEELTNQIENLQEAAKRIESKQREKINLEQKLSQAMTNLKQLKDSLVHLEDDNDISHLITGAENESIDEMRQDLGQHKANKQIKSLNQVANRQQAVIDMLREKLRDTNQADSDNDTDNSQAIAIGRIEQMIKESDTLILQLENELGTTNLTIENLKSDIKQKSNKLLETEETLILAQKTALTSFKETTKNQQSKVDDMKTHMSNVPENESLKAMIEEQQKESDTLERLLKESETCVTLLEQELATAKKNNEELQHTIETVNTNFTEGSSTSTNNEFQQLEIKNKELLSEHSKVKQKLLASIANDVETELRDEYNQKNLEVDRLQLAIIDLEKKQIESMSAPSKD
;
A
#
# COMPACT_ATOMS: atom_id res chain seq x y z
N MET A 1 48.94 -26.96 -8.70
CA MET A 1 49.01 -26.26 -7.40
C MET A 1 49.80 -24.95 -7.44
N LYS A 2 50.97 -24.86 -8.09
CA LYS A 2 51.78 -23.61 -8.12
C LYS A 2 51.07 -22.40 -8.76
N LEU A 3 50.24 -22.63 -9.78
CA LEU A 3 49.45 -21.57 -10.45
C LEU A 3 48.33 -21.00 -9.56
N LEU A 4 47.65 -21.84 -8.78
CA LEU A 4 46.59 -21.40 -7.85
C LEU A 4 47.13 -20.56 -6.68
N VAL A 5 48.32 -20.92 -6.18
CA VAL A 5 48.99 -20.14 -5.13
C VAL A 5 49.43 -18.78 -5.67
N TRP A 6 49.86 -18.73 -6.94
CA TRP A 6 50.26 -17.47 -7.58
C TRP A 6 49.08 -16.54 -7.81
N THR A 7 47.94 -17.06 -8.29
CA THR A 7 46.71 -16.25 -8.44
C THR A 7 46.14 -15.79 -7.10
N LEU A 8 46.30 -16.58 -6.03
CA LEU A 8 45.85 -16.18 -4.69
C LEU A 8 46.74 -15.08 -4.10
N ILE A 9 48.05 -15.13 -4.37
CA ILE A 9 48.99 -14.05 -4.02
C ILE A 9 48.60 -12.76 -4.77
N GLU A 10 48.24 -12.86 -6.05
CA GLU A 10 47.91 -11.71 -6.88
C GLU A 10 46.59 -11.05 -6.49
N ILE A 11 45.59 -11.85 -6.09
CA ILE A 11 44.32 -11.33 -5.57
C ILE A 11 44.52 -10.68 -4.19
N THR A 12 45.32 -11.28 -3.32
CA THR A 12 45.56 -10.72 -1.98
C THR A 12 46.36 -9.42 -2.02
N THR A 13 47.32 -9.28 -2.95
CA THR A 13 48.03 -8.01 -3.16
C THR A 13 47.13 -6.93 -3.76
N LEU A 14 46.22 -7.28 -4.67
CA LEU A 14 45.19 -6.35 -5.17
C LEU A 14 44.27 -5.85 -4.06
N PHE A 15 43.83 -6.73 -3.15
CA PHE A 15 43.00 -6.34 -2.02
C PHE A 15 43.73 -5.39 -1.05
N ILE A 16 45.03 -5.59 -0.81
CA ILE A 16 45.84 -4.69 0.01
C ILE A 16 45.99 -3.32 -0.67
N PHE A 17 46.18 -3.29 -1.98
CA PHE A 17 46.24 -2.04 -2.76
C PHE A 17 44.90 -1.29 -2.74
N LEU A 18 43.79 -1.98 -2.95
CA LEU A 18 42.43 -1.42 -2.85
C LEU A 18 42.15 -0.89 -1.44
N GLY A 19 42.55 -1.63 -0.40
CA GLY A 19 42.45 -1.18 0.99
C GLY A 19 43.27 0.09 1.26
N GLY A 20 44.51 0.15 0.75
CA GLY A 20 45.37 1.33 0.86
C GLY A 20 44.79 2.56 0.17
N ILE A 21 44.20 2.40 -1.02
CA ILE A 21 43.51 3.47 -1.75
C ILE A 21 42.28 3.95 -0.97
N PHE A 22 41.52 3.03 -0.36
CA PHE A 22 40.34 3.38 0.43
C PHE A 22 40.69 4.16 1.70
N ILE A 23 41.78 3.78 2.38
CA ILE A 23 42.31 4.48 3.54
C ILE A 23 42.85 5.86 3.15
N TRP A 24 43.53 5.96 2.01
CA TRP A 24 44.01 7.24 1.48
C TRP A 24 42.86 8.19 1.11
N LEU A 25 41.78 7.67 0.49
CA LEU A 25 40.55 8.43 0.23
C LEU A 25 39.87 8.91 1.52
N LYS A 26 39.78 8.05 2.53
CA LYS A 26 39.26 8.42 3.87
C LYS A 26 40.10 9.50 4.54
N LEU A 27 41.43 9.42 4.44
CA LEU A 27 42.33 10.43 4.99
C LEU A 27 42.23 11.76 4.25
N LYS A 28 42.02 11.73 2.92
CA LYS A 28 41.81 12.94 2.13
C LYS A 28 40.49 13.64 2.51
N LEU A 29 39.39 12.89 2.63
CA LEU A 29 38.11 13.46 3.10
C LEU A 29 38.22 14.06 4.51
N LYS A 30 38.98 13.42 5.40
CA LYS A 30 39.18 13.92 6.77
C LYS A 30 40.09 15.15 6.82
N LYS A 31 40.95 15.34 5.81
CA LYS A 31 41.78 16.55 5.67
C LYS A 31 40.97 17.73 5.14
N ASP A 32 40.03 17.48 4.23
CA ASP A 32 39.11 18.51 3.72
C ASP A 32 38.10 18.97 4.80
N GLU A 33 37.80 18.15 5.82
CA GLU A 33 37.02 18.56 7.01
C GLU A 33 37.83 19.37 8.04
N ALA A 34 39.17 19.37 7.97
CA ALA A 34 40.04 20.05 8.92
C ALA A 34 40.46 21.46 8.46
N GLU A 35 40.43 21.75 7.16
CA GLU A 35 40.76 23.08 6.63
C GLU A 35 39.59 24.09 6.71
N ASP A 36 38.37 23.65 7.09
CA ASP A 36 37.17 24.50 7.19
C ASP A 36 36.83 24.91 8.65
N LYS A 37 37.73 24.68 9.61
CA LYS A 37 37.52 24.94 11.05
C LYS A 37 38.45 25.96 11.72
N ASP A 38 39.40 26.56 10.99
CA ASP A 38 40.41 27.46 11.56
C ASP A 38 40.24 28.97 11.24
N GLU A 39 39.05 29.41 10.79
CA GLU A 39 38.72 30.84 10.71
C GLU A 39 37.30 31.15 11.21
N ALA A 40 37.08 31.06 12.52
CA ALA A 40 36.08 31.90 13.20
C ALA A 40 36.29 31.92 14.72
N SER A 41 36.76 33.09 15.17
CA SER A 41 36.58 33.69 16.50
C SER A 41 37.16 32.98 17.73
N SER A 42 38.34 33.48 18.12
CA SER A 42 38.62 33.93 19.49
C SER A 42 37.41 34.66 20.08
N ASP A 43 36.86 34.14 21.17
CA ASP A 43 36.80 34.86 22.44
C ASP A 43 36.53 33.84 23.57
N GLN A 44 37.57 33.60 24.35
CA GLN A 44 37.59 32.81 25.58
C GLN A 44 37.53 33.79 26.76
N GLU A 45 36.65 33.50 27.72
CA GLU A 45 36.91 33.52 29.17
C GLU A 45 35.66 32.87 29.82
N ASP A 46 35.63 31.60 30.24
CA ASP A 46 36.44 30.78 31.16
C ASP A 46 35.72 30.57 32.52
N SER A 47 35.56 29.28 32.87
CA SER A 47 35.38 28.69 34.22
C SER A 47 34.06 28.97 34.99
N GLN A 48 33.41 28.04 35.71
CA GLN A 48 33.73 26.68 36.12
C GLN A 48 32.44 25.98 36.67
N ASP A 49 32.38 24.66 36.50
CA ASP A 49 31.68 23.61 37.27
C ASP A 49 30.49 23.93 38.21
N THR A 50 29.41 23.16 38.06
CA THR A 50 29.16 22.00 38.96
C THR A 50 28.09 21.05 38.39
N SER A 51 28.46 19.76 38.38
CA SER A 51 27.63 18.55 38.36
C SER A 51 26.22 18.70 38.96
N ASP A 52 25.19 18.21 38.26
CA ASP A 52 24.44 17.09 38.82
C ASP A 52 23.67 16.23 37.80
N LYS A 53 23.63 14.96 38.16
CA LYS A 53 23.21 13.76 37.44
C LYS A 53 21.80 13.84 36.85
N SER A 54 21.66 13.43 35.59
CA SER A 54 20.51 12.62 35.17
C SER A 54 20.97 11.56 34.17
N ALA A 55 21.12 10.34 34.68
CA ALA A 55 21.30 9.14 33.88
C ALA A 55 19.94 8.43 33.81
N ASN A 56 19.27 8.53 32.67
CA ASN A 56 18.47 7.47 32.05
C ASN A 56 17.76 8.02 30.81
N ASN A 57 17.63 7.19 29.78
CA ASN A 57 17.06 7.44 28.43
C ASN A 57 18.09 7.72 27.32
N LYS A 58 19.03 6.80 27.08
CA LYS A 58 19.91 6.83 25.89
C LYS A 58 19.59 5.78 24.82
N GLU A 59 18.47 5.09 24.89
CA GLU A 59 18.17 3.99 23.95
C GLU A 59 17.19 4.35 22.83
N TYR A 60 16.62 5.56 22.81
CA TYR A 60 15.70 6.03 21.75
C TYR A 60 16.24 7.19 20.87
N GLU A 61 17.46 7.70 21.11
CA GLU A 61 17.98 8.88 20.41
C GLU A 61 18.79 8.59 19.13
N GLU A 62 19.38 7.40 18.98
CA GLU A 62 20.31 7.15 17.85
C GLU A 62 19.66 7.18 16.45
N PRO A 63 18.50 6.55 16.19
CA PRO A 63 17.93 6.54 14.84
C PRO A 63 17.29 7.88 14.44
N SER A 64 16.76 8.65 15.40
CA SER A 64 16.16 9.97 15.15
C SER A 64 17.21 11.04 14.87
N LEU A 65 18.38 10.97 15.52
CA LEU A 65 19.52 11.84 15.23
C LEU A 65 20.15 11.56 13.85
N LEU A 66 20.26 10.29 13.45
CA LEU A 66 20.72 9.93 12.10
C LEU A 66 19.76 10.43 11.02
N LEU A 67 18.45 10.24 11.19
CA LEU A 67 17.46 10.76 10.26
C LEU A 67 17.48 12.29 10.19
N LYS A 68 17.62 12.96 11.34
CA LYS A 68 17.74 14.43 11.42
C LYS A 68 18.98 14.95 10.68
N THR A 69 20.13 14.30 10.81
CA THR A 69 21.33 14.71 10.06
C THR A 69 21.19 14.51 8.56
N ILE A 70 20.50 13.45 8.13
CA ILE A 70 20.19 13.20 6.71
C ILE A 70 19.22 14.26 6.17
N ILE A 71 18.15 14.59 6.89
CA ILE A 71 17.17 15.61 6.50
C ILE A 71 17.84 16.99 6.43
N GLN A 72 18.72 17.34 7.38
CA GLN A 72 19.50 18.57 7.34
C GLN A 72 20.48 18.60 6.15
N GLY A 73 21.07 17.46 5.80
CA GLY A 73 21.88 17.31 4.59
C GLY A 73 21.08 17.56 3.31
N GLN A 74 19.87 17.00 3.24
CA GLN A 74 18.94 17.19 2.12
C GLN A 74 18.40 18.63 2.04
N LEU A 75 18.14 19.28 3.18
CA LEU A 75 17.75 20.69 3.24
C LEU A 75 18.86 21.60 2.70
N LYS A 76 20.12 21.33 3.08
CA LYS A 76 21.29 22.06 2.54
C LYS A 76 21.43 21.84 1.04
N GLN A 77 21.21 20.62 0.55
CA GLN A 77 21.22 20.33 -0.89
C GLN A 77 20.07 21.02 -1.64
N ALA A 78 18.86 21.07 -1.06
CA ALA A 78 17.71 21.79 -1.60
C ALA A 78 18.02 23.29 -1.76
N ALA A 79 18.58 23.89 -0.71
CA ALA A 79 18.96 25.30 -0.69
C ALA A 79 20.07 25.61 -1.73
N GLN A 80 21.06 24.72 -1.86
CA GLN A 80 22.11 24.85 -2.88
C GLN A 80 21.59 24.67 -4.31
N GLN A 81 20.59 23.82 -4.54
CA GLN A 81 19.96 23.67 -5.85
C GLN A 81 19.07 24.88 -6.19
N LEU A 82 18.47 25.52 -5.19
CA LEU A 82 17.67 26.74 -5.35
C LEU A 82 18.54 27.97 -5.64
N THR A 83 19.75 28.08 -5.09
CA THR A 83 20.68 29.16 -5.44
C THR A 83 21.36 28.96 -6.80
N LYS A 84 21.57 27.71 -7.22
CA LYS A 84 22.14 27.37 -8.54
C LYS A 84 21.13 27.52 -9.70
N THR A 85 19.83 27.44 -9.42
CA THR A 85 18.79 27.65 -10.44
C THR A 85 18.53 29.14 -10.64
N LYS A 86 19.24 29.75 -11.61
CA LYS A 86 18.99 31.13 -12.04
C LYS A 86 17.54 31.29 -12.51
N VAL A 87 16.92 32.38 -12.05
CA VAL A 87 15.49 32.76 -12.00
C VAL A 87 14.67 32.65 -13.31
N LYS A 88 15.25 32.34 -14.48
CA LYS A 88 14.53 32.47 -15.76
C LYS A 88 14.08 31.17 -16.45
N GLU A 89 14.66 30.00 -16.18
CA GLU A 89 14.44 28.85 -17.09
C GLU A 89 13.59 27.68 -16.59
N GLN A 90 13.14 27.63 -15.34
CA GLN A 90 12.11 26.65 -14.93
C GLN A 90 11.37 27.14 -13.68
N LYS A 91 10.33 27.97 -13.85
CA LYS A 91 9.42 28.35 -12.76
C LYS A 91 8.88 27.10 -12.03
N ASP A 92 8.59 26.04 -12.78
CA ASP A 92 8.04 24.79 -12.26
C ASP A 92 9.06 24.01 -11.42
N LYS A 93 10.34 23.93 -11.84
CA LYS A 93 11.38 23.25 -11.03
C LYS A 93 11.75 24.06 -9.80
N VAL A 94 11.83 25.38 -9.90
CA VAL A 94 12.05 26.25 -8.74
C VAL A 94 10.90 26.11 -7.74
N PHE A 95 9.67 25.98 -8.22
CA PHE A 95 8.50 25.73 -7.39
C PHE A 95 8.53 24.33 -6.73
N LEU A 96 8.90 23.29 -7.48
CA LEU A 96 9.00 21.92 -6.96
C LEU A 96 10.12 21.79 -5.91
N ILE A 97 11.25 22.48 -6.12
CA ILE A 97 12.36 22.56 -5.15
C ILE A 97 11.93 23.33 -3.89
N LYS A 98 11.14 24.40 -4.04
CA LYS A 98 10.56 25.12 -2.89
C LYS A 98 9.59 24.24 -2.10
N LEU A 99 8.72 23.50 -2.79
CA LEU A 99 7.77 22.56 -2.19
C LEU A 99 8.50 21.46 -1.40
N TRP A 100 9.52 20.87 -2.02
CA TRP A 100 10.37 19.86 -1.39
C TRP A 100 11.11 20.42 -0.17
N GLY A 101 11.66 21.63 -0.26
CA GLY A 101 12.29 22.31 0.87
C GLY A 101 11.33 22.63 2.02
N THR A 102 10.09 23.02 1.73
CA THR A 102 9.06 23.24 2.76
C THR A 102 8.59 21.94 3.41
N LEU A 103 8.51 20.85 2.65
CA LEU A 103 8.14 19.52 3.17
C LEU A 103 9.23 18.98 4.11
N LEU A 104 10.50 19.06 3.71
CA LEU A 104 11.64 18.68 4.55
C LEU A 104 11.74 19.53 5.83
N LYS A 105 11.34 20.81 5.75
CA LYS A 105 11.29 21.70 6.92
C LYS A 105 10.15 21.33 7.88
N ALA A 106 9.00 20.90 7.35
CA ALA A 106 7.91 20.36 8.15
C ALA A 106 8.31 19.04 8.82
N GLU A 107 8.95 18.13 8.07
CA GLU A 107 9.45 16.84 8.58
C GLU A 107 10.50 17.02 9.69
N ASN A 108 11.44 17.96 9.53
CA ASN A 108 12.42 18.28 10.57
C ASN A 108 11.75 18.85 11.84
N LYS A 109 10.72 19.70 11.72
CA LYS A 109 9.97 20.24 12.87
C LYS A 109 9.10 19.18 13.56
N VAL A 110 8.58 18.23 12.80
CA VAL A 110 7.82 17.06 13.28
C VAL A 110 8.73 16.12 14.07
N LEU A 111 9.97 15.92 13.61
CA LEU A 111 10.98 15.18 14.37
C LEU A 111 11.41 15.88 15.68
N ASP A 112 11.39 17.22 15.72
CA ASP A 112 11.74 17.99 16.92
C ASP A 112 10.63 17.97 18.00
N HIS A 113 9.38 17.61 17.66
CA HIS A 113 8.24 17.58 18.60
C HIS A 113 7.40 16.30 18.41
N PRO A 114 7.72 15.18 19.07
CA PRO A 114 7.05 13.89 18.86
C PRO A 114 5.63 13.78 19.46
N THR A 115 5.08 14.86 20.03
CA THR A 115 3.73 14.88 20.59
C THR A 115 2.67 15.03 19.49
N LYS A 116 1.77 14.03 19.40
CA LYS A 116 0.70 13.88 18.38
C LYS A 116 -0.23 15.09 18.17
N LYS A 117 -0.23 16.05 19.11
CA LYS A 117 -1.16 17.19 19.11
C LYS A 117 -0.62 18.38 18.32
N ASP A 118 0.69 18.62 18.38
CA ASP A 118 1.34 19.76 17.71
C ASP A 118 1.74 19.43 16.27
N THR A 119 2.00 18.14 15.98
CA THR A 119 2.39 17.66 14.66
C THR A 119 1.30 17.84 13.61
N ASN A 120 0.03 17.60 13.96
CA ASN A 120 -1.09 17.86 13.06
C ASN A 120 -1.32 19.35 12.82
N GLU A 121 -1.16 20.20 13.83
CA GLU A 121 -1.30 21.66 13.69
C GLU A 121 -0.15 22.26 12.87
N ILE A 122 1.09 21.80 13.07
CA ILE A 122 2.28 22.25 12.33
C ILE A 122 2.20 21.82 10.85
N ILE A 123 1.79 20.58 10.59
CA ILE A 123 1.59 20.09 9.22
C ILE A 123 0.44 20.86 8.57
N GLN A 124 -0.70 21.04 9.25
CA GLN A 124 -1.81 21.81 8.69
C GLN A 124 -1.44 23.28 8.45
N GLN A 125 -0.69 23.94 9.32
CA GLN A 125 -0.32 25.34 9.16
C GLN A 125 0.66 25.57 8.01
N GLU A 126 1.70 24.74 7.89
CA GLU A 126 2.72 24.87 6.84
C GLU A 126 2.21 24.33 5.49
N LEU A 127 1.42 23.24 5.49
CA LEU A 127 0.86 22.65 4.28
C LEU A 127 -0.36 23.44 3.76
N SER A 128 -1.17 24.08 4.61
CA SER A 128 -2.25 24.99 4.17
C SER A 128 -1.71 26.30 3.59
N SER A 129 -0.59 26.82 4.09
CA SER A 129 0.12 27.97 3.51
C SER A 129 0.63 27.65 2.10
N VAL A 130 1.14 26.44 1.91
CA VAL A 130 1.54 25.92 0.60
C VAL A 130 0.30 25.71 -0.28
N LEU A 131 -0.72 24.96 0.17
CA LEU A 131 -1.94 24.74 -0.60
C LEU A 131 -2.59 26.06 -1.03
N ASN A 132 -2.74 27.04 -0.14
CA ASN A 132 -3.30 28.34 -0.51
C ASN A 132 -2.45 29.08 -1.57
N ASN A 133 -1.12 29.01 -1.50
CA ASN A 133 -0.26 29.62 -2.52
C ASN A 133 -0.26 28.86 -3.86
N ILE A 134 -0.47 27.54 -3.84
CA ILE A 134 -0.59 26.69 -5.03
C ILE A 134 -1.96 26.86 -5.68
N PHE A 135 -3.03 26.92 -4.89
CA PHE A 135 -4.41 26.93 -5.37
C PHE A 135 -4.95 28.33 -5.67
N ASN A 136 -4.44 29.40 -5.04
CA ASN A 136 -4.73 30.76 -5.51
C ASN A 136 -4.12 31.06 -6.90
N ALA A 137 -3.15 30.26 -7.36
CA ALA A 137 -2.56 30.38 -8.70
C ALA A 137 -3.30 29.55 -9.77
N LYS A 138 -4.17 28.60 -9.40
CA LYS A 138 -4.97 27.79 -10.34
C LYS A 138 -6.42 27.68 -9.86
N LYS A 139 -7.28 28.49 -10.47
CA LYS A 139 -8.70 28.70 -10.17
C LYS A 139 -9.61 27.53 -10.60
N ASP A 140 -9.27 26.28 -10.26
CA ASP A 140 -10.07 25.08 -10.59
C ASP A 140 -10.56 24.38 -9.31
N ASN A 141 -11.67 24.88 -8.76
CA ASN A 141 -12.31 24.42 -7.52
C ASN A 141 -12.80 22.95 -7.54
N SER A 142 -12.92 22.31 -8.71
CA SER A 142 -13.27 20.87 -8.80
C SER A 142 -12.08 19.98 -8.43
N SER A 143 -10.87 20.32 -8.88
CA SER A 143 -9.65 19.61 -8.54
C SER A 143 -9.30 19.71 -7.05
N LEU A 144 -9.77 20.77 -6.38
CA LEU A 144 -9.59 20.99 -4.94
C LEU A 144 -10.44 20.03 -4.11
N LYS A 145 -11.72 19.83 -4.48
CA LYS A 145 -12.58 18.86 -3.80
C LYS A 145 -12.13 17.41 -4.01
N ASP A 146 -11.71 17.06 -5.22
CA ASP A 146 -11.19 15.71 -5.51
C ASP A 146 -9.88 15.45 -4.76
N LEU A 147 -9.03 16.46 -4.59
CA LEU A 147 -7.80 16.33 -3.82
C LEU A 147 -8.06 16.35 -2.31
N GLU A 148 -9.04 17.11 -1.83
CA GLU A 148 -9.50 17.10 -0.44
C GLU A 148 -10.10 15.74 -0.06
N GLU A 149 -10.89 15.14 -0.95
CA GLU A 149 -11.40 13.77 -0.76
C GLU A 149 -10.26 12.74 -0.78
N LYS A 150 -9.28 12.88 -1.69
CA LYS A 150 -8.09 12.02 -1.72
C LYS A 150 -7.22 12.20 -0.48
N LEU A 151 -7.07 13.42 0.03
CA LEU A 151 -6.35 13.70 1.27
C LEU A 151 -7.10 13.14 2.48
N SER A 152 -8.43 13.23 2.50
CA SER A 152 -9.27 12.61 3.53
C SER A 152 -9.12 11.09 3.52
N LYS A 153 -9.20 10.45 2.35
CA LYS A 153 -8.97 8.99 2.20
C LYS A 153 -7.53 8.59 2.57
N LEU A 154 -6.54 9.41 2.21
CA LEU A 154 -5.14 9.16 2.59
C LEU A 154 -4.94 9.31 4.11
N THR A 155 -5.58 10.30 4.73
CA THR A 155 -5.54 10.51 6.19
C THR A 155 -6.22 9.34 6.90
N GLN A 156 -7.39 8.90 6.43
CA GLN A 156 -8.08 7.74 6.98
C GLN A 156 -7.28 6.44 6.79
N SER A 157 -6.60 6.28 5.66
CA SER A 157 -5.69 5.15 5.42
C SER A 157 -4.46 5.21 6.33
N ALA A 158 -3.91 6.41 6.58
CA ALA A 158 -2.81 6.62 7.52
C ALA A 158 -3.23 6.31 8.97
N ASP A 159 -4.45 6.70 9.38
CA ASP A 159 -5.00 6.37 10.70
C ASP A 159 -5.20 4.86 10.88
N LYS A 160 -5.79 4.18 9.88
CA LYS A 160 -5.90 2.71 9.87
C LYS A 160 -4.53 2.04 9.94
N SER A 161 -3.55 2.53 9.17
CA SER A 161 -2.18 2.00 9.19
C SER A 161 -1.49 2.23 10.54
N ASN A 162 -1.75 3.36 11.19
CA ASN A 162 -1.24 3.66 12.53
C ASN A 162 -1.89 2.76 13.60
N GLU A 163 -3.18 2.43 13.45
CA GLU A 163 -3.86 1.44 14.31
C GLU A 163 -3.24 0.05 14.15
N VAL A 164 -2.94 -0.38 12.90
CA VAL A 164 -2.23 -1.64 12.63
C VAL A 164 -0.82 -1.63 13.24
N LEU A 165 -0.08 -0.53 13.12
CA LEU A 165 1.24 -0.41 13.74
C LEU A 165 1.16 -0.49 15.26
N LYS A 166 0.13 0.11 15.87
CA LYS A 166 -0.11 0.00 17.31
C LYS A 166 -0.42 -1.43 17.72
N LEU A 167 -1.34 -2.10 17.03
CA LEU A 167 -1.67 -3.51 17.30
C LEU A 167 -0.47 -4.43 17.12
N LYS A 168 0.37 -4.17 16.10
CA LYS A 168 1.61 -4.91 15.89
C LYS A 168 2.62 -4.68 17.01
N ASN A 169 2.76 -3.45 17.49
CA ASN A 169 3.61 -3.15 18.63
C ASN A 169 3.09 -3.82 19.92
N ASP A 170 1.78 -3.76 20.16
CA ASP A 170 1.14 -4.44 21.29
C ASP A 170 1.36 -5.97 21.20
N LEU A 171 1.25 -6.56 20.00
CA LEU A 171 1.56 -7.97 19.72
C LEU A 171 3.03 -8.30 20.01
N GLU A 172 3.97 -7.45 19.59
CA GLU A 172 5.40 -7.65 19.81
C GLU A 172 5.77 -7.57 21.30
N THR A 173 5.13 -6.66 22.05
CA THR A 173 5.27 -6.59 23.51
C THR A 173 4.66 -7.83 24.21
N ALA A 174 3.51 -8.32 23.75
CA ALA A 174 2.92 -9.54 24.29
C ALA A 174 3.78 -10.78 23.99
N GLN A 175 4.31 -10.87 22.77
CA GLN A 175 5.17 -11.98 22.34
C GLN A 175 6.51 -11.98 23.09
N SER A 176 7.10 -10.81 23.33
CA SER A 176 8.32 -10.70 24.14
C SER A 176 8.07 -11.08 25.60
N ALA A 177 6.95 -10.66 26.19
CA ALA A 177 6.57 -11.07 27.54
C ALA A 177 6.36 -12.58 27.68
N ILE A 178 5.73 -13.24 26.69
CA ILE A 178 5.59 -14.72 26.70
C ILE A 178 6.95 -15.38 26.52
N LYS A 179 7.82 -14.88 25.64
CA LYS A 179 9.17 -15.43 25.49
C LYS A 179 9.94 -15.35 26.81
N GLU A 180 9.85 -14.22 27.51
CA GLU A 180 10.46 -14.04 28.83
C GLU A 180 9.91 -15.05 29.86
N GLU A 181 8.59 -15.23 29.92
CA GLU A 181 7.96 -16.22 30.80
C GLU A 181 8.37 -17.67 30.45
N LEU A 182 8.40 -18.02 29.16
CA LEU A 182 8.88 -19.33 28.71
C LEU A 182 10.34 -19.55 29.08
N THR A 183 11.20 -18.54 28.95
CA THR A 183 12.61 -18.65 29.37
C THR A 183 12.73 -18.86 30.88
N ASN A 184 11.93 -18.15 31.69
CA ASN A 184 11.91 -18.33 33.15
C ASN A 184 11.42 -19.74 33.53
N GLN A 185 10.40 -20.26 32.85
CA GLN A 185 9.91 -21.62 33.08
C GLN A 185 10.92 -22.68 32.65
N ILE A 186 11.61 -22.49 31.53
CA ILE A 186 12.69 -23.38 31.09
C ILE A 186 13.82 -23.38 32.12
N GLU A 187 14.21 -22.22 32.65
CA GLU A 187 15.23 -22.12 33.70
C GLU A 187 14.81 -22.86 34.98
N ASN A 188 13.58 -22.64 35.45
CA ASN A 188 13.02 -23.35 36.61
C ASN A 188 12.98 -24.87 36.41
N LEU A 189 12.56 -25.35 35.23
CA LEU A 189 12.56 -26.78 34.89
C LEU A 189 13.99 -27.33 34.80
N GLN A 190 14.94 -26.55 34.29
CA GLN A 190 16.33 -26.93 34.24
C GLN A 190 16.95 -27.03 35.64
N GLU A 191 16.59 -26.13 36.56
CA GLU A 191 16.96 -26.25 37.96
C GLU A 191 16.34 -27.48 38.62
N ALA A 192 15.05 -27.75 38.39
CA ALA A 192 14.38 -28.93 38.92
C ALA A 192 15.02 -30.22 38.39
N ALA A 193 15.38 -30.27 37.12
CA ALA A 193 16.10 -31.39 36.51
C ALA A 193 17.47 -31.60 37.17
N LYS A 194 18.25 -30.53 37.40
CA LYS A 194 19.52 -30.60 38.14
C LYS A 194 19.34 -31.16 39.56
N ARG A 195 18.26 -30.77 40.27
CA ARG A 195 17.93 -31.29 41.61
C ARG A 195 17.56 -32.78 41.58
N ILE A 196 16.84 -33.23 40.56
CA ILE A 196 16.53 -34.66 40.38
C ILE A 196 17.81 -35.45 40.10
N GLU A 197 18.69 -34.93 39.25
CA GLU A 197 19.97 -35.57 38.95
C GLU A 197 20.83 -35.70 40.23
N SER A 198 20.88 -34.67 41.08
CA SER A 198 21.58 -34.78 42.38
C SER A 198 20.96 -35.82 43.30
N LYS A 199 19.61 -35.90 43.37
CA LYS A 199 18.91 -36.93 44.14
C LYS A 199 19.16 -38.34 43.59
N GLN A 200 19.27 -38.49 42.27
CA GLN A 200 19.58 -39.77 41.65
C GLN A 200 21.02 -40.21 41.97
N ARG A 201 21.99 -39.28 41.96
CA ARG A 201 23.36 -39.57 42.42
C ARG A 201 23.38 -39.96 43.90
N GLU A 202 22.60 -39.27 44.74
CA GLU A 202 22.47 -39.63 46.17
C GLU A 202 21.86 -41.02 46.36
N LYS A 203 20.80 -41.36 45.60
CA LYS A 203 20.21 -42.70 45.60
C LYS A 203 21.23 -43.78 45.23
N ILE A 204 22.01 -43.57 44.17
CA ILE A 204 23.08 -44.50 43.75
C ILE A 204 24.12 -44.66 44.88
N ASN A 205 24.51 -43.57 45.54
CA ASN A 205 25.42 -43.62 46.69
C ASN A 205 24.81 -44.40 47.88
N LEU A 206 23.52 -44.21 48.16
CA LEU A 206 22.81 -44.98 49.19
C LEU A 206 22.70 -46.46 48.85
N GLU A 207 22.43 -46.82 47.58
CA GLU A 207 22.45 -48.20 47.10
C GLU A 207 23.84 -48.82 47.23
N GLN A 208 24.90 -48.06 46.93
CA GLN A 208 26.28 -48.49 47.15
C GLN A 208 26.58 -48.71 48.64
N LYS A 209 26.17 -47.78 49.52
CA LYS A 209 26.32 -47.97 50.99
C LYS A 209 25.52 -49.17 51.49
N LEU A 210 24.32 -49.41 50.97
CA LEU A 210 23.48 -50.55 51.33
C LEU A 210 24.12 -51.87 50.90
N SER A 211 24.62 -51.95 49.65
CA SER A 211 25.35 -53.13 49.18
C SER A 211 26.62 -53.39 49.99
N GLN A 212 27.39 -52.36 50.36
CA GLN A 212 28.52 -52.49 51.28
C GLN A 212 28.09 -52.98 52.67
N ALA A 213 26.99 -52.45 53.20
CA ALA A 213 26.44 -52.92 54.48
C ALA A 213 25.97 -54.38 54.39
N MET A 214 25.35 -54.80 53.28
CA MET A 214 24.98 -56.19 53.03
C MET A 214 26.19 -57.11 52.94
N THR A 215 27.27 -56.69 52.27
CA THR A 215 28.52 -57.48 52.25
C THR A 215 29.14 -57.57 53.63
N ASN A 216 29.13 -56.49 54.42
CA ASN A 216 29.60 -56.50 55.80
C ASN A 216 28.73 -57.39 56.69
N LEU A 217 27.41 -57.37 56.52
CA LEU A 217 26.47 -58.26 57.23
C LEU A 217 26.74 -59.71 56.84
N LYS A 218 26.98 -59.99 55.56
CA LYS A 218 27.36 -61.33 55.10
C LYS A 218 28.69 -61.77 55.73
N GLN A 219 29.71 -60.92 55.75
CA GLN A 219 30.97 -61.21 56.44
C GLN A 219 30.77 -61.43 57.94
N LEU A 220 29.92 -60.62 58.58
CA LEU A 220 29.59 -60.77 60.00
C LEU A 220 28.82 -62.07 60.26
N LYS A 221 27.90 -62.45 59.36
CA LYS A 221 27.17 -63.71 59.41
C LYS A 221 28.12 -64.89 59.21
N ASP A 222 29.02 -64.82 58.25
CA ASP A 222 30.03 -65.85 58.03
C ASP A 222 30.96 -65.96 59.25
N SER A 223 31.31 -64.83 59.88
CA SER A 223 32.03 -64.84 61.16
C SER A 223 31.19 -65.38 62.31
N LEU A 224 29.88 -65.13 62.34
CA LEU A 224 28.96 -65.68 63.34
C LEU A 224 28.80 -67.19 63.17
N VAL A 225 28.72 -67.69 61.93
CA VAL A 225 28.72 -69.13 61.63
C VAL A 225 30.04 -69.75 62.06
N HIS A 226 31.18 -69.07 61.87
CA HIS A 226 32.44 -69.52 62.46
C HIS A 226 32.44 -69.50 64.00
N LEU A 227 31.76 -68.55 64.63
CA LEU A 227 31.54 -68.55 66.09
C LEU A 227 30.51 -69.62 66.53
N GLU A 228 29.59 -70.02 65.67
CA GLU A 228 28.59 -71.07 65.92
C GLU A 228 29.20 -72.47 65.72
N ASP A 229 30.13 -72.61 64.78
CA ASP A 229 31.02 -73.77 64.63
C ASP A 229 32.01 -73.87 65.81
N ASP A 230 32.36 -72.74 66.46
CA ASP A 230 32.92 -72.67 67.82
C ASP A 230 31.81 -72.79 68.89
N ASN A 231 30.95 -73.79 68.74
CA ASN A 231 30.27 -74.60 69.77
C ASN A 231 29.92 -74.00 71.16
N ASP A 232 29.47 -72.75 71.28
CA ASP A 232 29.03 -72.18 72.59
C ASP A 232 27.65 -71.47 72.58
N ILE A 233 26.89 -71.49 71.48
CA ILE A 233 25.55 -70.84 71.43
C ILE A 233 24.44 -71.76 70.87
N SER A 234 24.60 -73.09 70.96
CA SER A 234 23.60 -74.06 70.50
C SER A 234 22.39 -74.23 71.43
N HIS A 235 22.06 -73.23 72.25
CA HIS A 235 20.99 -73.37 73.23
C HIS A 235 20.26 -72.06 73.42
N LEU A 236 19.44 -71.61 72.45
CA LEU A 236 18.32 -70.70 72.81
C LEU A 236 17.18 -70.47 71.81
N ILE A 237 17.26 -70.80 70.52
CA ILE A 237 16.21 -70.29 69.61
C ILE A 237 15.73 -71.36 68.61
N THR A 238 14.98 -72.32 69.12
CA THR A 238 13.97 -73.08 68.37
C THR A 238 12.60 -72.48 68.67
N GLY A 239 11.92 -71.92 67.66
CA GLY A 239 10.54 -71.48 67.82
C GLY A 239 9.94 -70.70 66.64
N ALA A 240 9.05 -71.38 65.92
CA ALA A 240 7.90 -70.89 65.14
C ALA A 240 8.07 -70.61 63.63
N GLU A 241 7.60 -71.59 62.85
CA GLU A 241 7.22 -71.57 61.44
C GLU A 241 5.74 -71.12 61.24
N ASN A 242 5.46 -70.49 60.08
CA ASN A 242 4.36 -70.69 59.08
C ASN A 242 2.86 -70.60 59.54
N GLU A 243 1.85 -70.16 58.77
CA GLU A 243 1.38 -70.42 57.38
C GLU A 243 0.15 -69.48 57.10
N SER A 244 -0.06 -68.81 55.94
CA SER A 244 -0.68 -69.20 54.62
C SER A 244 -2.23 -69.37 54.58
N ILE A 245 -2.98 -68.50 53.86
CA ILE A 245 -3.63 -68.67 52.53
C ILE A 245 -4.95 -69.49 52.53
N ASP A 246 -6.10 -68.82 52.36
CA ASP A 246 -7.29 -69.35 51.65
C ASP A 246 -8.34 -68.25 51.32
N GLU A 247 -8.27 -67.61 50.14
CA GLU A 247 -9.37 -66.73 49.64
C GLU A 247 -9.31 -66.55 48.10
N MET A 248 -9.69 -67.58 47.34
CA MET A 248 -9.82 -67.46 45.88
C MET A 248 -10.84 -68.42 45.28
N ARG A 249 -12.12 -68.30 45.68
CA ARG A 249 -13.17 -69.17 45.11
C ARG A 249 -14.61 -68.63 45.09
N GLN A 250 -14.83 -67.37 44.73
CA GLN A 250 -16.19 -66.87 44.52
C GLN A 250 -16.30 -65.71 43.50
N ASP A 251 -16.13 -65.95 42.20
CA ASP A 251 -16.58 -65.00 41.18
C ASP A 251 -16.75 -65.57 39.75
N LEU A 252 -17.86 -66.26 39.43
CA LEU A 252 -18.13 -66.64 38.02
C LEU A 252 -19.59 -67.00 37.68
N GLY A 253 -20.58 -66.25 38.20
CA GLY A 253 -22.00 -66.61 38.06
C GLY A 253 -22.96 -65.64 37.34
N GLN A 254 -22.63 -64.35 37.10
CA GLN A 254 -23.69 -63.35 36.83
C GLN A 254 -23.66 -62.55 35.50
N HIS A 255 -22.73 -62.75 34.56
CA HIS A 255 -22.58 -61.79 33.43
C HIS A 255 -23.01 -62.22 32.01
N LYS A 256 -23.40 -63.47 31.73
CA LYS A 256 -23.73 -63.90 30.34
C LYS A 256 -25.22 -63.88 29.96
N ALA A 257 -26.13 -64.26 30.85
CA ALA A 257 -27.57 -64.38 30.51
C ALA A 257 -28.26 -63.02 30.30
N ASN A 258 -27.87 -61.99 31.06
CA ASN A 258 -28.52 -60.67 31.04
C ASN A 258 -28.20 -59.86 29.77
N LYS A 259 -27.13 -60.21 29.05
CA LYS A 259 -26.71 -59.53 27.82
C LYS A 259 -27.54 -59.97 26.60
N GLN A 260 -28.03 -61.22 26.58
CA GLN A 260 -28.85 -61.76 25.49
C GLN A 260 -30.31 -61.28 25.50
N ILE A 261 -30.84 -60.93 26.68
CA ILE A 261 -32.21 -60.40 26.81
C ILE A 261 -32.31 -58.97 26.26
N LYS A 262 -31.27 -58.14 26.42
CA LYS A 262 -31.26 -56.76 25.89
C LYS A 262 -31.20 -56.70 24.37
N SER A 263 -30.52 -57.63 23.70
CA SER A 263 -30.45 -57.67 22.23
C SER A 263 -31.77 -58.09 21.57
N LEU A 264 -32.57 -58.94 22.22
CA LEU A 264 -33.86 -59.37 21.67
C LEU A 264 -34.90 -58.23 21.63
N ASN A 265 -34.93 -57.40 22.67
CA ASN A 265 -35.85 -56.25 22.75
C ASN A 265 -35.56 -55.16 21.70
N GLN A 266 -34.31 -54.97 21.29
CA GLN A 266 -33.97 -54.01 20.23
C GLN A 266 -34.43 -54.43 18.84
N VAL A 267 -34.50 -55.73 18.56
CA VAL A 267 -34.95 -56.25 17.25
C VAL A 267 -36.47 -56.13 17.12
N ALA A 268 -37.22 -56.42 18.19
CA ALA A 268 -38.68 -56.28 18.21
C ALA A 268 -39.14 -54.83 17.93
N ASN A 269 -38.49 -53.84 18.55
CA ASN A 269 -38.82 -52.43 18.34
C ASN A 269 -38.55 -51.93 16.90
N ARG A 270 -37.53 -52.47 16.22
CA ARG A 270 -37.27 -52.13 14.80
C ARG A 270 -38.31 -52.72 13.85
N GLN A 271 -38.80 -53.92 14.14
CA GLN A 271 -39.81 -54.56 13.30
C GLN A 271 -41.17 -53.83 13.36
N GLN A 272 -41.54 -53.28 14.52
CA GLN A 272 -42.75 -52.46 14.68
C GLN A 272 -42.72 -51.19 13.79
N ALA A 273 -41.58 -50.48 13.74
CA ALA A 273 -41.45 -49.23 12.97
C ALA A 273 -41.54 -49.43 11.45
N VAL A 274 -41.11 -50.57 10.92
CA VAL A 274 -41.20 -50.88 9.48
C VAL A 274 -42.63 -51.18 9.06
N ILE A 275 -43.43 -51.80 9.93
CA ILE A 275 -44.84 -52.10 9.67
C ILE A 275 -45.65 -50.81 9.55
N ASP A 276 -45.36 -49.81 10.40
CA ASP A 276 -46.06 -48.52 10.36
C ASP A 276 -45.74 -47.73 9.07
N MET A 277 -44.48 -47.76 8.62
CA MET A 277 -44.06 -47.09 7.37
C MET A 277 -44.66 -47.72 6.10
N LEU A 278 -44.85 -49.04 6.10
CA LEU A 278 -45.49 -49.76 4.99
C LEU A 278 -47.00 -49.48 4.92
N ARG A 279 -47.66 -49.27 6.07
CA ARG A 279 -49.08 -48.89 6.12
C ARG A 279 -49.33 -47.49 5.60
N GLU A 280 -48.41 -46.56 5.86
CA GLU A 280 -48.48 -45.19 5.35
C GLU A 280 -48.33 -45.16 3.82
N LYS A 281 -47.34 -45.87 3.26
CA LYS A 281 -47.15 -45.96 1.80
C LYS A 281 -48.31 -46.60 1.05
N LEU A 282 -48.99 -47.59 1.65
CA LEU A 282 -50.15 -48.25 1.04
C LEU A 282 -51.38 -47.32 0.95
N ARG A 283 -51.43 -46.29 1.81
CA ARG A 283 -52.53 -45.33 1.84
C ARG A 283 -52.40 -44.27 0.74
N ASP A 284 -51.17 -43.86 0.42
CA ASP A 284 -50.88 -42.84 -0.60
C ASP A 284 -51.08 -43.36 -2.04
N THR A 285 -50.86 -44.65 -2.30
CA THR A 285 -51.00 -45.23 -3.64
C THR A 285 -52.45 -45.49 -4.08
N ASN A 286 -53.42 -45.49 -3.17
CA ASN A 286 -54.83 -45.82 -3.49
C ASN A 286 -55.69 -44.60 -3.85
N GLN A 287 -55.14 -43.38 -3.93
CA GLN A 287 -55.89 -42.14 -4.17
C GLN A 287 -55.71 -41.51 -5.56
N ALA A 288 -54.93 -42.10 -6.47
CA ALA A 288 -54.51 -41.47 -7.72
C ALA A 288 -55.05 -42.12 -9.01
N ASP A 289 -56.37 -42.35 -9.11
CA ASP A 289 -57.02 -42.72 -10.38
C ASP A 289 -58.48 -42.21 -10.42
N SER A 290 -58.75 -41.04 -11.02
CA SER A 290 -60.03 -40.69 -11.68
C SER A 290 -60.01 -39.34 -12.43
N ASP A 291 -60.82 -39.22 -13.48
CA ASP A 291 -60.95 -38.19 -14.53
C ASP A 291 -61.01 -36.68 -14.15
N ASN A 292 -60.87 -36.28 -12.87
CA ASN A 292 -60.84 -34.87 -12.45
C ASN A 292 -59.52 -34.15 -12.76
N ASP A 293 -58.46 -34.88 -13.12
CA ASP A 293 -57.15 -34.28 -13.41
C ASP A 293 -57.10 -33.57 -14.76
N THR A 294 -57.95 -33.92 -15.72
CA THR A 294 -57.92 -33.31 -17.07
C THR A 294 -58.58 -31.92 -17.11
N ASP A 295 -59.75 -31.75 -16.48
CA ASP A 295 -60.42 -30.45 -16.34
C ASP A 295 -59.65 -29.51 -15.41
N ASN A 296 -59.08 -30.03 -14.31
CA ASN A 296 -58.17 -29.25 -13.47
C ASN A 296 -56.91 -28.85 -14.25
N SER A 297 -56.34 -29.74 -15.07
CA SER A 297 -55.18 -29.39 -15.89
C SER A 297 -55.51 -28.33 -16.95
N GLN A 298 -56.71 -28.31 -17.51
CA GLN A 298 -57.16 -27.27 -18.46
C GLN A 298 -57.40 -25.93 -17.76
N ALA A 299 -58.06 -25.93 -16.60
CA ALA A 299 -58.25 -24.72 -15.79
C ALA A 299 -56.91 -24.14 -15.31
N ILE A 300 -55.95 -25.00 -14.95
CA ILE A 300 -54.57 -24.60 -14.61
C ILE A 300 -53.86 -24.01 -15.83
N ALA A 301 -54.04 -24.59 -17.02
CA ALA A 301 -53.45 -24.05 -18.25
C ALA A 301 -54.03 -22.67 -18.62
N ILE A 302 -55.35 -22.48 -18.50
CA ILE A 302 -56.01 -21.18 -18.73
C ILE A 302 -55.54 -20.16 -17.68
N GLY A 303 -55.49 -20.53 -16.40
CA GLY A 303 -54.97 -19.66 -15.35
C GLY A 303 -53.51 -19.26 -15.57
N ARG A 304 -52.69 -20.18 -16.11
CA ARG A 304 -51.32 -19.88 -16.52
C ARG A 304 -51.24 -18.92 -17.71
N ILE A 305 -52.14 -19.06 -18.70
CA ILE A 305 -52.22 -18.12 -19.83
C ILE A 305 -52.68 -16.73 -19.37
N GLU A 306 -53.69 -16.65 -18.50
CA GLU A 306 -54.15 -15.39 -17.92
C GLU A 306 -53.05 -14.71 -17.08
N GLN A 307 -52.28 -15.50 -16.33
CA GLN A 307 -51.11 -15.01 -15.61
C GLN A 307 -50.04 -14.48 -16.59
N MET A 308 -49.71 -15.22 -17.65
CA MET A 308 -48.76 -14.75 -18.67
C MET A 308 -49.25 -13.50 -19.39
N ILE A 309 -50.55 -13.35 -19.62
CA ILE A 309 -51.12 -12.13 -20.23
C ILE A 309 -50.96 -10.95 -19.27
N LYS A 310 -51.28 -11.12 -17.98
CA LYS A 310 -51.07 -10.07 -16.97
C LYS A 310 -49.59 -9.71 -16.84
N GLU A 311 -48.71 -10.71 -16.82
CA GLU A 311 -47.27 -10.50 -16.81
C GLU A 311 -46.81 -9.75 -18.09
N SER A 312 -47.35 -10.11 -19.26
CA SER A 312 -47.10 -9.40 -20.52
C SER A 312 -47.59 -7.96 -20.50
N ASP A 313 -48.78 -7.68 -19.96
CA ASP A 313 -49.32 -6.32 -19.84
C ASP A 313 -48.47 -5.48 -18.88
N THR A 314 -48.00 -6.07 -17.77
CA THR A 314 -47.07 -5.38 -16.86
C THR A 314 -45.73 -5.11 -17.53
N LEU A 315 -45.22 -6.02 -18.36
CA LEU A 315 -44.00 -5.82 -19.13
C LEU A 315 -44.18 -4.71 -20.18
N ILE A 316 -45.33 -4.66 -20.86
CA ILE A 316 -45.65 -3.60 -21.82
C ILE A 316 -45.68 -2.25 -21.10
N LEU A 317 -46.35 -2.13 -19.96
CA LEU A 317 -46.37 -0.89 -19.17
C LEU A 317 -44.97 -0.48 -18.67
N GLN A 318 -44.13 -1.45 -18.30
CA GLN A 318 -42.73 -1.18 -17.95
C GLN A 318 -41.94 -0.66 -19.16
N LEU A 319 -42.07 -1.31 -20.32
CA LEU A 319 -41.42 -0.88 -21.56
C LEU A 319 -41.91 0.49 -22.03
N GLU A 320 -43.20 0.79 -21.91
CA GLU A 320 -43.75 2.12 -22.22
C GLU A 320 -43.21 3.20 -21.29
N ASN A 321 -43.06 2.90 -20.00
CA ASN A 321 -42.45 3.80 -19.04
C ASN A 321 -40.93 3.98 -19.30
N GLU A 322 -40.21 2.90 -19.62
CA GLU A 322 -38.81 2.98 -20.06
C GLU A 322 -38.66 3.79 -21.35
N LEU A 323 -39.58 3.65 -22.30
CA LEU A 323 -39.59 4.43 -23.53
C LEU A 323 -39.94 5.91 -23.28
N GLY A 324 -40.86 6.18 -22.36
CA GLY A 324 -41.17 7.54 -21.90
C GLY A 324 -39.98 8.22 -21.21
N THR A 325 -39.31 7.51 -20.30
CA THR A 325 -38.12 8.03 -19.59
C THR A 325 -36.94 8.22 -20.54
N THR A 326 -36.69 7.31 -21.47
CA THR A 326 -35.65 7.46 -22.50
C THR A 326 -35.93 8.62 -23.46
N ASN A 327 -37.20 8.86 -23.83
CA ASN A 327 -37.54 10.05 -24.61
C ASN A 327 -37.28 11.36 -23.85
N LEU A 328 -37.60 11.41 -22.56
CA LEU A 328 -37.27 12.57 -21.71
C LEU A 328 -35.75 12.78 -21.59
N THR A 329 -34.96 11.70 -21.49
CA THR A 329 -33.50 11.83 -21.49
C THR A 329 -32.96 12.28 -22.83
N ILE A 330 -33.53 11.83 -23.95
CA ILE A 330 -33.17 12.31 -25.30
C ILE A 330 -33.48 13.81 -25.46
N GLU A 331 -34.65 14.28 -25.00
CA GLU A 331 -34.99 15.70 -25.05
C GLU A 331 -34.05 16.55 -24.18
N ASN A 332 -33.74 16.08 -22.97
CA ASN A 332 -32.75 16.73 -22.11
C ASN A 332 -31.37 16.78 -22.76
N LEU A 333 -30.89 15.68 -23.33
CA LEU A 333 -29.61 15.63 -24.05
C LEU A 333 -29.60 16.55 -25.26
N LYS A 334 -30.70 16.63 -26.01
CA LYS A 334 -30.82 17.55 -27.16
C LYS A 334 -30.77 19.01 -26.71
N SER A 335 -31.41 19.34 -25.60
CA SER A 335 -31.34 20.66 -24.98
C SER A 335 -29.91 21.00 -24.53
N ASP A 336 -29.24 20.07 -23.83
CA ASP A 336 -27.86 20.22 -23.37
C ASP A 336 -26.86 20.38 -24.53
N ILE A 337 -27.02 19.60 -25.60
CA ILE A 337 -26.21 19.72 -26.82
C ILE A 337 -26.40 21.09 -27.45
N LYS A 338 -27.65 21.58 -27.54
CA LYS A 338 -27.93 22.91 -28.08
C LYS A 338 -27.30 24.00 -27.21
N GLN A 339 -27.38 23.89 -25.88
CA GLN A 339 -26.76 24.83 -24.97
C GLN A 339 -25.23 24.81 -25.07
N LYS A 340 -24.62 23.63 -25.16
CA LYS A 340 -23.16 23.48 -25.35
C LYS A 340 -22.71 24.02 -26.70
N SER A 341 -23.46 23.78 -27.76
CA SER A 341 -23.18 24.31 -29.10
C SER A 341 -23.17 25.84 -29.11
N ASN A 342 -24.18 26.47 -28.48
CA ASN A 342 -24.22 27.93 -28.36
C ASN A 342 -23.04 28.48 -27.56
N LYS A 343 -22.69 27.85 -26.43
CA LYS A 343 -21.50 28.24 -25.64
C LYS A 343 -20.21 28.09 -26.44
N LEU A 344 -20.10 27.06 -27.29
CA LEU A 344 -18.92 26.85 -28.12
C LEU A 344 -18.78 27.96 -29.16
N LEU A 345 -19.88 28.33 -29.83
CA LEU A 345 -19.91 29.46 -30.76
C LEU A 345 -19.53 30.80 -30.08
N GLU A 346 -20.07 31.07 -28.89
CA GLU A 346 -19.68 32.24 -28.10
C GLU A 346 -18.18 32.23 -27.76
N THR A 347 -17.63 31.08 -27.33
CA THR A 347 -16.20 30.98 -27.03
C THR A 347 -15.33 31.14 -28.27
N GLU A 348 -15.76 30.63 -29.42
CA GLU A 348 -15.05 30.79 -30.70
C GLU A 348 -15.02 32.26 -31.13
N GLU A 349 -16.13 32.97 -31.01
CA GLU A 349 -16.19 34.41 -31.30
C GLU A 349 -15.26 35.21 -30.37
N THR A 350 -15.25 34.90 -29.07
CA THR A 350 -14.33 35.55 -28.12
C THR A 350 -12.85 35.25 -28.42
N LEU A 351 -12.54 34.04 -28.90
CA LEU A 351 -11.19 33.65 -29.27
C LEU A 351 -10.72 34.41 -30.51
N ILE A 352 -11.57 34.52 -31.53
CA ILE A 352 -11.27 35.30 -32.74
C ILE A 352 -11.01 36.77 -32.39
N LEU A 353 -11.83 37.36 -31.50
CA LEU A 353 -11.64 38.74 -31.03
C LEU A 353 -10.35 38.90 -30.22
N ALA A 354 -10.04 37.96 -29.32
CA ALA A 354 -8.82 37.96 -28.52
C ALA A 354 -7.57 37.80 -29.41
N GLN A 355 -7.61 36.92 -30.41
CA GLN A 355 -6.53 36.73 -31.38
C GLN A 355 -6.28 37.99 -32.19
N LYS A 356 -7.34 38.63 -32.71
CA LYS A 356 -7.23 39.89 -33.45
C LYS A 356 -6.62 40.98 -32.58
N THR A 357 -7.07 41.10 -31.33
CA THR A 357 -6.57 42.09 -30.35
C THR A 357 -5.09 41.84 -30.00
N ALA A 358 -4.71 40.60 -29.75
CA ALA A 358 -3.33 40.21 -29.48
C ALA A 358 -2.42 40.54 -30.67
N LEU A 359 -2.84 40.19 -31.90
CA LEU A 359 -2.07 40.45 -33.10
C LEU A 359 -1.91 41.95 -33.38
N THR A 360 -2.96 42.76 -33.19
CA THR A 360 -2.85 44.22 -33.31
C THR A 360 -1.91 44.80 -32.26
N SER A 361 -2.00 44.34 -31.01
CA SER A 361 -1.12 44.81 -29.93
C SER A 361 0.34 44.42 -30.16
N PHE A 362 0.59 43.24 -30.71
CA PHE A 362 1.94 42.77 -31.03
C PHE A 362 2.52 43.60 -32.17
N LYS A 363 1.76 43.80 -33.25
CA LYS A 363 2.19 44.63 -34.40
C LYS A 363 2.48 46.08 -33.99
N GLU A 364 1.64 46.67 -33.14
CA GLU A 364 1.86 48.02 -32.61
C GLU A 364 3.10 48.08 -31.68
N THR A 365 3.28 47.08 -30.83
CA THR A 365 4.45 47.00 -29.93
C THR A 365 5.75 46.85 -30.73
N THR A 366 5.78 45.96 -31.73
CA THR A 366 6.94 45.76 -32.61
C THR A 366 7.25 47.03 -33.40
N LYS A 367 6.23 47.71 -33.94
CA LYS A 367 6.42 49.00 -34.63
C LYS A 367 7.00 50.07 -33.72
N ASN A 368 6.51 50.16 -32.49
CA ASN A 368 7.00 51.12 -31.50
C ASN A 368 8.44 50.79 -31.05
N GLN A 369 8.76 49.50 -30.88
CA GLN A 369 10.14 49.05 -30.60
C GLN A 369 11.08 49.35 -31.75
N GLN A 370 10.66 49.13 -33.00
CA GLN A 370 11.45 49.49 -34.19
C GLN A 370 11.73 50.99 -34.24
N SER A 371 10.72 51.83 -34.01
CA SER A 371 10.89 53.29 -33.95
C SER A 371 11.90 53.70 -32.87
N LYS A 372 11.87 53.07 -31.68
CA LYS A 372 12.82 53.36 -30.60
C LYS A 372 14.24 52.94 -30.93
N VAL A 373 14.42 51.82 -31.64
CA VAL A 373 15.73 51.38 -32.12
C VAL A 373 16.25 52.35 -33.18
N ASP A 374 15.40 52.79 -34.10
CA ASP A 374 15.74 53.80 -35.10
C ASP A 374 16.10 55.15 -34.45
N ASP A 375 15.35 55.58 -33.43
CA ASP A 375 15.66 56.77 -32.62
C ASP A 375 17.00 56.61 -31.88
N MET A 376 17.27 55.44 -31.30
CA MET A 376 18.55 55.16 -30.65
C MET A 376 19.71 55.22 -31.65
N LYS A 377 19.55 54.65 -32.84
CA LYS A 377 20.53 54.68 -33.94
C LYS A 377 20.82 56.10 -34.41
N THR A 378 19.80 56.94 -34.54
CA THR A 378 19.98 58.36 -34.88
C THR A 378 20.65 59.14 -33.77
N HIS A 379 20.31 58.88 -32.50
CA HIS A 379 20.98 59.48 -31.34
C HIS A 379 22.46 59.10 -31.29
N MET A 380 22.79 57.83 -31.49
CA MET A 380 24.17 57.34 -31.50
C MET A 380 24.99 57.92 -32.66
N SER A 381 24.37 58.11 -33.83
CA SER A 381 25.02 58.74 -34.99
C SER A 381 25.35 60.23 -34.76
N ASN A 382 24.72 60.87 -33.75
CA ASN A 382 24.89 62.30 -33.44
C ASN A 382 25.75 62.58 -32.19
N VAL A 383 26.32 61.56 -31.53
CA VAL A 383 27.16 61.75 -30.34
C VAL A 383 28.58 62.22 -30.74
N PRO A 384 29.11 63.32 -30.16
CA PRO A 384 30.42 63.86 -30.53
C PRO A 384 31.58 62.91 -30.18
N GLU A 385 32.55 62.84 -31.09
CA GLU A 385 33.68 61.91 -31.08
C GLU A 385 34.63 62.13 -29.88
N ASN A 386 34.56 61.23 -28.89
CA ASN A 386 35.61 61.03 -27.90
C ASN A 386 36.15 59.60 -28.09
N GLU A 387 37.46 59.40 -28.20
CA GLU A 387 38.08 58.11 -28.59
C GLU A 387 37.66 56.93 -27.71
N SER A 388 37.45 57.15 -26.41
CA SER A 388 36.93 56.13 -25.48
C SER A 388 35.43 55.83 -25.68
N LEU A 389 34.64 56.81 -26.12
CA LEU A 389 33.23 56.63 -26.46
C LEU A 389 33.10 55.95 -27.83
N LYS A 390 34.04 56.15 -28.75
CA LYS A 390 33.98 55.59 -30.11
C LYS A 390 33.93 54.07 -30.12
N ALA A 391 34.72 53.40 -29.28
CA ALA A 391 34.68 51.94 -29.16
C ALA A 391 33.35 51.43 -28.58
N MET A 392 32.80 52.12 -27.57
CA MET A 392 31.51 51.78 -26.96
C MET A 392 30.33 52.09 -27.89
N ILE A 393 30.38 53.18 -28.65
CA ILE A 393 29.40 53.53 -29.68
C ILE A 393 29.44 52.50 -30.80
N GLU A 394 30.62 52.07 -31.26
CA GLU A 394 30.74 51.05 -32.31
C GLU A 394 30.21 49.67 -31.83
N GLU A 395 30.46 49.30 -30.57
CA GLU A 395 29.91 48.08 -29.97
C GLU A 395 28.40 48.13 -29.82
N GLN A 396 27.86 49.24 -29.29
CA GLN A 396 26.41 49.45 -29.19
C GLN A 396 25.73 49.58 -30.57
N GLN A 397 26.43 50.08 -31.59
CA GLN A 397 25.91 50.16 -32.95
C GLN A 397 25.86 48.77 -33.60
N LYS A 398 26.86 47.92 -33.34
CA LYS A 398 26.80 46.49 -33.70
C LYS A 398 25.66 45.77 -32.99
N GLU A 399 25.45 46.03 -31.70
CA GLU A 399 24.33 45.46 -30.94
C GLU A 399 22.96 45.99 -31.44
N SER A 400 22.87 47.26 -31.81
CA SER A 400 21.67 47.83 -32.42
C SER A 400 21.39 47.21 -33.80
N ASP A 401 22.41 46.96 -34.61
CA ASP A 401 22.27 46.30 -35.91
C ASP A 401 21.88 44.81 -35.77
N THR A 402 22.34 44.11 -34.72
CA THR A 402 21.88 42.74 -34.44
C THR A 402 20.44 42.71 -33.94
N LEU A 403 20.01 43.67 -33.11
CA LEU A 403 18.62 43.82 -32.70
C LEU A 403 17.70 44.16 -33.88
N GLU A 404 18.12 45.07 -34.78
CA GLU A 404 17.39 45.41 -36.01
C GLU A 404 17.23 44.17 -36.91
N ARG A 405 18.27 43.34 -37.02
CA ARG A 405 18.23 42.07 -37.76
C ARG A 405 17.26 41.07 -37.14
N LEU A 406 17.29 40.88 -35.82
CA LEU A 406 16.37 39.98 -35.12
C LEU A 406 14.92 40.47 -35.20
N LEU A 407 14.69 41.78 -35.14
CA LEU A 407 13.36 42.37 -35.33
C LEU A 407 12.85 42.12 -36.75
N LYS A 408 13.67 42.34 -37.78
CA LYS A 408 13.31 42.01 -39.17
C LYS A 408 13.04 40.52 -39.37
N GLU A 409 13.81 39.64 -38.74
CA GLU A 409 13.57 38.19 -38.78
C GLU A 409 12.24 37.84 -38.11
N SER A 410 11.91 38.47 -36.97
CA SER A 410 10.64 38.29 -36.29
C SER A 410 9.45 38.81 -37.11
N GLU A 411 9.59 39.97 -37.78
CA GLU A 411 8.59 40.49 -38.71
C GLU A 411 8.40 39.54 -39.89
N THR A 412 9.49 39.05 -40.47
CA THR A 412 9.45 38.09 -41.58
C THR A 412 8.75 36.78 -41.16
N CYS A 413 9.03 36.27 -39.96
CA CYS A 413 8.36 35.08 -39.41
C CYS A 413 6.85 35.31 -39.23
N VAL A 414 6.45 36.47 -38.70
CA VAL A 414 5.03 36.82 -38.58
C VAL A 414 4.36 36.93 -39.95
N THR A 415 5.00 37.57 -40.94
CA THR A 415 4.43 37.65 -42.30
C THR A 415 4.31 36.29 -42.98
N LEU A 416 5.26 35.38 -42.72
CA LEU A 416 5.21 34.00 -43.23
C LEU A 416 4.07 33.22 -42.57
N LEU A 417 3.86 33.38 -41.26
CA LEU A 417 2.71 32.80 -40.56
C LEU A 417 1.37 33.37 -41.04
N GLU A 418 1.30 34.68 -41.32
CA GLU A 418 0.11 35.30 -41.94
C GLU A 418 -0.17 34.71 -43.34
N GLN A 419 0.88 34.52 -44.14
CA GLN A 419 0.78 33.90 -45.45
C GLN A 419 0.35 32.43 -45.34
N GLU A 420 0.95 31.65 -44.44
CA GLU A 420 0.58 30.25 -44.20
C GLU A 420 -0.89 30.14 -43.76
N LEU A 421 -1.33 30.99 -42.84
CA LEU A 421 -2.72 31.02 -42.39
C LEU A 421 -3.67 31.42 -43.54
N ALA A 422 -3.31 32.42 -44.35
CA ALA A 422 -4.09 32.81 -45.53
C ALA A 422 -4.17 31.67 -46.56
N THR A 423 -3.07 30.94 -46.80
CA THR A 423 -3.07 29.76 -47.67
C THR A 423 -3.88 28.61 -47.10
N ALA A 424 -3.83 28.39 -45.78
CA ALA A 424 -4.63 27.38 -45.09
C ALA A 424 -6.12 27.71 -45.17
N LYS A 425 -6.50 28.99 -45.00
CA LYS A 425 -7.89 29.46 -45.20
C LYS A 425 -8.34 29.27 -46.63
N LYS A 426 -7.55 29.70 -47.61
CA LYS A 426 -7.86 29.51 -49.03
C LYS A 426 -8.01 28.02 -49.38
N ASN A 427 -7.12 27.17 -48.90
CA ASN A 427 -7.22 25.72 -49.11
C ASN A 427 -8.46 25.14 -48.43
N ASN A 428 -8.84 25.62 -47.25
CA ASN A 428 -10.07 25.22 -46.57
C ASN A 428 -11.31 25.68 -47.33
N GLU A 429 -11.33 26.91 -47.85
CA GLU A 429 -12.40 27.42 -48.72
C GLU A 429 -12.47 26.66 -50.06
N GLU A 430 -11.34 26.27 -50.65
CA GLU A 430 -11.28 25.43 -51.84
C GLU A 430 -11.73 23.99 -51.55
N LEU A 431 -11.39 23.43 -50.38
CA LEU A 431 -11.88 22.14 -49.91
C LEU A 431 -13.39 22.20 -49.64
N GLN A 432 -13.88 23.29 -49.07
CA GLN A 432 -15.30 23.50 -48.85
C GLN A 432 -16.05 23.66 -50.17
N HIS A 433 -15.51 24.42 -51.11
CA HIS A 433 -16.05 24.56 -52.46
C HIS A 433 -15.97 23.24 -53.25
N THR A 434 -14.92 22.43 -53.09
CA THR A 434 -14.85 21.08 -53.70
C THR A 434 -15.84 20.12 -53.04
N ILE A 435 -16.04 20.19 -51.72
CA ILE A 435 -17.11 19.42 -51.04
C ILE A 435 -18.49 19.84 -51.53
N GLU A 436 -18.72 21.14 -51.73
CA GLU A 436 -19.99 21.68 -52.24
C GLU A 436 -20.19 21.31 -53.73
N THR A 437 -19.17 21.41 -54.58
CA THR A 437 -19.26 21.10 -56.02
C THR A 437 -19.23 19.60 -56.34
N VAL A 438 -18.53 18.78 -55.54
CA VAL A 438 -18.58 17.32 -55.65
C VAL A 438 -19.95 16.79 -55.23
N ASN A 439 -20.68 17.49 -54.35
CA ASN A 439 -22.06 17.15 -54.01
C ASN A 439 -23.10 17.57 -55.06
N THR A 440 -22.87 18.61 -55.87
CA THR A 440 -23.85 19.05 -56.88
C THR A 440 -23.69 18.40 -58.25
N ASN A 441 -22.50 17.93 -58.61
CA ASN A 441 -22.23 17.32 -59.93
C ASN A 441 -22.31 15.78 -59.96
N PHE A 442 -22.70 15.13 -58.85
CA PHE A 442 -22.93 13.68 -58.80
C PHE A 442 -24.40 13.28 -59.01
N THR A 443 -25.14 14.13 -59.70
CA THR A 443 -26.48 13.81 -60.20
C THR A 443 -26.31 13.15 -61.57
N GLU A 444 -26.75 11.90 -61.67
CA GLU A 444 -26.89 11.09 -62.91
C GLU A 444 -25.64 10.31 -63.37
N GLY A 445 -25.44 9.10 -62.81
CA GLY A 445 -24.98 7.98 -63.64
C GLY A 445 -24.06 6.92 -63.03
N SER A 446 -23.33 7.19 -61.94
CA SER A 446 -22.34 6.21 -61.43
C SER A 446 -22.17 6.16 -59.90
N SER A 447 -23.01 6.85 -59.14
CA SER A 447 -22.86 7.05 -57.69
C SER A 447 -23.28 5.87 -56.80
N THR A 448 -23.76 4.74 -57.31
CA THR A 448 -24.24 3.66 -56.44
C THR A 448 -23.14 2.75 -55.90
N SER A 449 -21.93 2.69 -56.47
CA SER A 449 -20.89 1.79 -55.94
C SER A 449 -19.95 2.49 -54.95
N THR A 450 -19.37 3.63 -55.32
CA THR A 450 -18.36 4.31 -54.49
C THR A 450 -18.97 5.12 -53.35
N ASN A 451 -20.18 5.66 -53.53
CA ASN A 451 -20.89 6.37 -52.47
C ASN A 451 -21.42 5.38 -51.40
N ASN A 452 -21.84 4.18 -51.81
CA ASN A 452 -22.16 3.11 -50.86
C ASN A 452 -20.91 2.62 -50.12
N GLU A 453 -19.76 2.56 -50.77
CA GLU A 453 -18.50 2.15 -50.12
C GLU A 453 -18.01 3.22 -49.13
N PHE A 454 -18.10 4.50 -49.50
CA PHE A 454 -17.78 5.61 -48.59
C PHE A 454 -18.77 5.69 -47.42
N GLN A 455 -20.07 5.54 -47.65
CA GLN A 455 -21.07 5.47 -46.59
C GLN A 455 -20.86 4.23 -45.70
N GLN A 456 -20.49 3.08 -46.27
CA GLN A 456 -20.10 1.90 -45.48
C GLN A 456 -18.85 2.16 -44.66
N LEU A 457 -17.82 2.81 -45.20
CA LEU A 457 -16.63 3.21 -44.45
C LEU A 457 -16.94 4.23 -43.36
N GLU A 458 -17.85 5.17 -43.61
CA GLU A 458 -18.29 6.16 -42.62
C GLU A 458 -19.10 5.50 -41.49
N ILE A 459 -20.01 4.58 -41.82
CA ILE A 459 -20.75 3.77 -40.84
C ILE A 459 -19.77 2.92 -40.04
N LYS A 460 -18.82 2.25 -40.70
CA LYS A 460 -17.81 1.41 -40.04
C LYS A 460 -16.88 2.22 -39.16
N ASN A 461 -16.50 3.44 -39.57
CA ASN A 461 -15.71 4.35 -38.75
C ASN A 461 -16.52 4.85 -37.55
N LYS A 462 -17.79 5.25 -37.73
CA LYS A 462 -18.70 5.60 -36.63
C LYS A 462 -18.90 4.43 -35.66
N GLU A 463 -19.05 3.21 -36.17
CA GLU A 463 -19.15 1.98 -35.38
C GLU A 463 -17.85 1.74 -34.60
N LEU A 464 -16.70 1.84 -35.25
CA LEU A 464 -15.38 1.66 -34.62
C LEU A 464 -15.07 2.73 -33.59
N LEU A 465 -15.52 3.98 -33.80
CA LEU A 465 -15.42 5.07 -32.84
C LEU A 465 -16.37 4.85 -31.65
N SER A 466 -17.57 4.29 -31.90
CA SER A 466 -18.50 3.89 -30.84
C SER A 466 -17.96 2.73 -30.02
N GLU A 467 -17.34 1.73 -30.66
CA GLU A 467 -16.69 0.60 -29.99
C GLU A 467 -15.45 1.06 -29.23
N HIS A 468 -14.63 1.94 -29.79
CA HIS A 468 -13.50 2.55 -29.09
C HIS A 468 -13.98 3.37 -27.88
N SER A 469 -15.08 4.13 -28.01
CA SER A 469 -15.69 4.85 -26.90
C SER A 469 -16.23 3.91 -25.82
N LYS A 470 -16.93 2.83 -26.21
CA LYS A 470 -17.41 1.79 -25.29
C LYS A 470 -16.27 1.06 -24.60
N VAL A 471 -15.20 0.72 -25.32
CA VAL A 471 -14.00 0.07 -24.76
C VAL A 471 -13.30 1.02 -23.81
N LYS A 472 -13.16 2.30 -24.16
CA LYS A 472 -12.62 3.33 -23.27
C LYS A 472 -13.50 3.52 -22.03
N GLN A 473 -14.82 3.53 -22.17
CA GLN A 473 -15.74 3.58 -21.03
C GLN A 473 -15.67 2.31 -20.19
N LYS A 474 -15.56 1.12 -20.78
CA LYS A 474 -15.35 -0.14 -20.05
C LYS A 474 -14.00 -0.17 -19.35
N LEU A 475 -12.95 0.38 -19.96
CA LEU A 475 -11.63 0.53 -19.34
C LEU A 475 -11.68 1.54 -18.20
N LEU A 476 -12.29 2.71 -18.40
CA LEU A 476 -12.47 3.71 -17.36
C LEU A 476 -13.38 3.19 -16.25
N ALA A 477 -14.44 2.45 -16.56
CA ALA A 477 -15.31 1.82 -15.58
C ALA A 477 -14.65 0.61 -14.90
N SER A 478 -13.67 -0.04 -15.53
CA SER A 478 -12.84 -1.09 -14.92
C SER A 478 -11.75 -0.50 -14.01
N ILE A 479 -11.15 0.62 -14.42
CA ILE A 479 -10.18 1.40 -13.65
C ILE A 479 -10.86 2.14 -12.49
N ALA A 480 -12.09 2.62 -12.70
CA ALA A 480 -12.92 3.24 -11.68
C ALA A 480 -13.77 2.21 -10.92
N ASN A 481 -13.78 0.94 -11.32
CA ASN A 481 -14.37 -0.09 -10.49
C ASN A 481 -13.45 -0.22 -9.30
N ASP A 482 -13.99 0.15 -8.15
CA ASP A 482 -13.35 0.09 -6.83
C ASP A 482 -12.96 -1.33 -6.39
N VAL A 483 -12.84 -2.31 -7.31
CA VAL A 483 -12.46 -3.68 -6.98
C VAL A 483 -11.06 -3.74 -6.36
N GLU A 484 -10.11 -2.91 -6.79
CA GLU A 484 -8.77 -2.88 -6.16
C GLU A 484 -8.79 -2.18 -4.79
N THR A 485 -9.58 -1.12 -4.62
CA THR A 485 -9.73 -0.39 -3.35
C THR A 485 -10.54 -1.21 -2.35
N GLU A 486 -11.61 -1.88 -2.79
CA GLU A 486 -12.44 -2.82 -2.05
C GLU A 486 -11.65 -4.08 -1.68
N LEU A 487 -10.86 -4.68 -2.59
CA LEU A 487 -9.93 -5.76 -2.21
C LEU A 487 -8.88 -5.29 -1.21
N ARG A 488 -8.37 -4.07 -1.34
CA ARG A 488 -7.42 -3.51 -0.37
C ARG A 488 -8.08 -3.31 0.98
N ASP A 489 -9.30 -2.80 1.03
CA ASP A 489 -10.05 -2.60 2.27
C ASP A 489 -10.44 -3.94 2.90
N GLU A 490 -10.88 -4.93 2.11
CA GLU A 490 -11.19 -6.29 2.57
C GLU A 490 -9.92 -7.00 3.06
N TYR A 491 -8.79 -6.86 2.34
CA TYR A 491 -7.48 -7.36 2.77
C TYR A 491 -7.06 -6.74 4.10
N ASN A 492 -7.17 -5.42 4.24
CA ASN A 492 -6.85 -4.72 5.49
C ASN A 492 -7.77 -5.15 6.63
N GLN A 493 -9.07 -5.34 6.36
CA GLN A 493 -10.03 -5.82 7.35
C GLN A 493 -9.75 -7.26 7.78
N LYS A 494 -9.42 -8.14 6.84
CA LYS A 494 -9.02 -9.53 7.12
C LYS A 494 -7.70 -9.59 7.86
N ASN A 495 -6.75 -8.71 7.54
CA ASN A 495 -5.48 -8.62 8.26
C ASN A 495 -5.70 -8.17 9.71
N LEU A 496 -6.57 -7.18 9.96
CA LEU A 496 -7.00 -6.79 11.31
C LEU A 496 -7.68 -7.94 12.07
N GLU A 497 -8.51 -8.73 11.38
CA GLU A 497 -9.15 -9.91 11.98
C GLU A 497 -8.11 -10.98 12.35
N VAL A 498 -7.11 -11.21 11.49
CA VAL A 498 -5.98 -12.12 11.78
C VAL A 498 -5.16 -11.63 12.98
N ASP A 499 -4.83 -10.35 13.05
CA ASP A 499 -4.07 -9.78 14.17
C ASP A 499 -4.86 -9.89 15.49
N ARG A 500 -6.18 -9.66 15.45
CA ARG A 500 -7.06 -9.87 16.61
C ARG A 500 -7.12 -11.34 17.04
N LEU A 501 -7.22 -12.26 16.09
CA LEU A 501 -7.19 -13.69 16.38
C LEU A 501 -5.84 -14.14 16.94
N GLN A 502 -4.72 -13.58 16.45
CA GLN A 502 -3.40 -13.84 17.00
C GLN A 502 -3.28 -13.36 18.45
N LEU A 503 -3.77 -12.15 18.76
CA LEU A 503 -3.84 -11.66 20.14
C LEU A 503 -4.69 -12.59 21.03
N ALA A 504 -5.85 -13.03 20.54
CA ALA A 504 -6.70 -13.96 21.30
C ALA A 504 -6.03 -15.33 21.52
N ILE A 505 -5.27 -15.83 20.55
CA ILE A 505 -4.47 -17.07 20.69
C ILE A 505 -3.37 -16.87 21.73
N ILE A 506 -2.63 -15.75 21.66
CA ILE A 506 -1.58 -15.39 22.62
C ILE A 506 -2.15 -15.29 24.04
N ASP A 507 -3.33 -14.70 24.22
CA ASP A 507 -4.00 -14.64 25.52
C ASP A 507 -4.38 -16.04 26.04
N LEU A 508 -4.85 -16.93 25.16
CA LEU A 508 -5.12 -18.33 25.50
C LEU A 508 -3.85 -19.09 25.86
N GLU A 509 -2.76 -18.91 25.10
CA GLU A 509 -1.45 -19.50 25.38
C GLU A 509 -0.92 -19.03 26.72
N LYS A 510 -1.00 -17.72 27.01
CA LYS A 510 -0.64 -17.15 28.31
C LYS A 510 -1.44 -17.80 29.44
N LYS A 511 -2.76 -17.91 29.28
CA LYS A 511 -3.63 -18.56 30.27
C LYS A 511 -3.29 -20.04 30.48
N GLN A 512 -2.89 -20.73 29.42
CA GLN A 512 -2.46 -22.13 29.50
C GLN A 512 -1.11 -22.24 30.24
N ILE A 513 -0.15 -21.37 29.91
CA ILE A 513 1.15 -21.28 30.59
C ILE A 513 0.95 -20.98 32.08
N GLU A 514 0.09 -20.03 32.43
CA GLU A 514 -0.28 -19.74 33.83
C GLU A 514 -0.92 -20.96 34.52
N SER A 515 -1.80 -21.70 33.83
CA SER A 515 -2.42 -22.91 34.37
C SER A 515 -1.44 -24.06 34.61
N MET A 516 -0.38 -24.15 33.80
CA MET A 516 0.68 -25.15 33.97
C MET A 516 1.71 -24.74 35.02
N SER A 517 1.91 -23.43 35.22
CA SER A 517 2.81 -22.87 36.23
C SER A 517 2.21 -22.92 37.64
N ALA A 518 0.88 -22.94 37.77
CA ALA A 518 0.22 -23.10 39.06
C ALA A 518 0.53 -24.48 39.65
N PRO A 519 1.27 -24.57 40.78
CA PRO A 519 1.57 -25.85 41.39
C PRO A 519 0.27 -26.48 41.90
N SER A 520 -0.04 -27.67 41.41
CA SER A 520 -0.98 -28.61 42.03
C SER A 520 -0.59 -28.77 43.49
N LYS A 521 -1.28 -28.05 44.39
CA LYS A 521 -1.25 -28.30 45.82
C LYS A 521 -2.15 -29.51 46.07
N ASP A 522 -1.57 -30.70 46.00
CA ASP A 522 -2.11 -31.91 46.63
C ASP A 522 -0.97 -32.72 47.25
#